data_AF-A0A4S3JHP7-F1
#
_entry.id   AF-A0A4S3JHP7-F1
#
_cell.length_a   1.000
_cell.length_b   1.000
_cell.length_c   1.000
_cell.angle_alpha   90.00
_cell.angle_beta   90.00
_cell.angle_gamma   90.00
#
_symmetry.space_group_name_H-M   'P 1'
#
loop_
_entity.id
_entity.type
_entity.pdbx_description
1 polymer ?
#
loop_
_entity_poly.entity_id
_entity_poly.type
_entity_poly.pdbx_seq_one_letter_code
_entity_poly.pdbx_strand_id
1 'polypeptide(L)'
;MSLSVIPPPYQLHHWQDLTHTFYGHSHTKSYSFGCSYSDRQGIHSADVFPHDFDGIIAGAPVIDLSNLVSWRASFFPTTGTPDSHQASSPHSSGRN
;
A
#
# COMPACT_ATOMS: atom_id res chain seq x y z
N MET A 1 3.89 -8.58 -15.04
CA MET A 1 4.00 -7.69 -13.86
C MET A 1 4.54 -6.36 -14.34
N SER A 2 3.65 -5.39 -14.59
CA SER A 2 4.06 -4.05 -15.01
C SER A 2 4.43 -3.27 -13.75
N LEU A 3 5.72 -2.93 -13.63
CA LEU A 3 6.22 -2.07 -12.57
C LEU A 3 5.87 -0.63 -12.96
N SER A 4 4.77 -0.09 -12.44
CA SER A 4 4.46 1.33 -12.65
C SER A 4 5.46 2.16 -11.85
N VAL A 5 6.45 2.70 -12.56
CA VAL A 5 7.31 3.80 -12.10
C VAL A 5 6.39 4.98 -11.80
N ILE A 6 6.32 5.39 -10.54
CA ILE A 6 5.53 6.54 -10.09
C ILE A 6 6.20 7.80 -10.65
N PRO A 7 5.62 8.52 -11.61
CA PRO A 7 6.16 9.78 -12.08
C PRO A 7 5.88 10.90 -11.05
N PRO A 8 6.63 12.02 -11.09
CA PRO A 8 6.44 13.17 -10.19
C PRO A 8 5.02 13.80 -10.29
N PRO A 9 4.60 14.61 -9.29
CA PRO A 9 3.20 14.82 -8.89
C PRO A 9 2.31 15.66 -9.84
N TYR A 10 2.67 15.81 -11.12
CA TYR A 10 1.97 16.69 -12.07
C TYR A 10 1.38 15.94 -13.29
N GLN A 11 1.19 14.62 -13.22
CA GLN A 11 0.94 13.78 -14.42
C GLN A 11 -0.07 12.62 -14.18
N LEU A 12 -1.10 12.77 -13.33
CA LEU A 12 -2.03 11.66 -13.02
C LEU A 12 -3.23 11.49 -13.97
N HIS A 13 -3.52 12.46 -14.84
CA HIS A 13 -4.69 12.40 -15.74
C HIS A 13 -4.43 11.64 -17.06
N HIS A 14 -3.17 11.29 -17.35
CA HIS A 14 -2.78 10.76 -18.66
C HIS A 14 -3.45 9.45 -19.01
N TRP A 15 -3.69 8.59 -18.03
CA TRP A 15 -4.31 7.30 -18.30
C TRP A 15 -5.77 7.45 -18.75
N GLN A 16 -6.47 8.49 -18.29
CA GLN A 16 -7.85 8.80 -18.69
C GLN A 16 -7.87 9.30 -20.14
N ASP A 17 -6.96 10.21 -20.48
CA ASP A 17 -6.81 10.73 -21.85
C ASP A 17 -6.38 9.64 -22.85
N LEU A 18 -5.47 8.75 -22.42
CA LEU A 18 -5.06 7.59 -23.20
C LEU A 18 -6.22 6.62 -23.42
N THR A 19 -7.03 6.37 -22.38
CA THR A 19 -8.22 5.52 -22.48
C THR A 19 -9.24 6.14 -23.44
N HIS A 20 -9.51 7.44 -23.34
CA HIS A 20 -10.39 8.16 -24.27
C HIS A 20 -9.89 8.10 -25.72
N THR A 21 -8.60 8.36 -25.93
CA THR A 21 -8.01 8.35 -27.27
C THR A 21 -8.03 6.95 -27.89
N PHE A 22 -7.80 5.91 -27.09
CA PHE A 22 -7.75 4.54 -27.57
C PHE A 22 -9.14 3.94 -27.83
N TYR A 23 -10.11 4.21 -26.96
CA TYR A 23 -11.47 3.65 -27.05
C TYR A 23 -12.50 4.59 -27.71
N GLY A 24 -12.14 5.86 -27.95
CA GLY A 24 -12.99 6.86 -28.59
C GLY A 24 -14.10 7.44 -27.71
N HIS A 25 -14.14 7.09 -26.42
CA HIS A 25 -15.08 7.65 -25.44
C HIS A 25 -14.48 7.64 -24.03
N SER A 26 -14.92 8.57 -23.18
CA SER A 26 -14.45 8.64 -21.79
C SER A 26 -14.95 7.45 -20.98
N HIS A 27 -14.13 6.98 -20.04
CA HIS A 27 -14.57 6.07 -18.99
C HIS A 27 -15.70 6.68 -18.14
N THR A 28 -16.65 5.85 -17.69
CA THR A 28 -17.77 6.28 -16.85
C THR A 28 -17.48 6.17 -15.36
N LYS A 29 -16.58 5.25 -15.00
CA LYS A 29 -16.11 5.01 -13.64
C LYS A 29 -14.64 4.65 -13.60
N SER A 30 -13.95 5.05 -12.54
CA SER A 30 -12.55 4.72 -12.27
C SER A 30 -12.42 4.02 -10.92
N TYR A 31 -11.66 2.91 -10.88
CA TYR A 31 -11.46 2.14 -9.66
C TYR A 31 -9.97 1.84 -9.43
N SER A 32 -9.53 1.98 -8.19
CA SER A 32 -8.22 1.52 -7.74
C SER A 32 -8.36 0.20 -6.98
N PHE A 33 -7.46 -0.74 -7.25
CA PHE A 33 -7.41 -2.04 -6.61
C PHE A 33 -5.96 -2.43 -6.36
N GLY A 34 -5.64 -2.86 -5.15
CA GLY A 34 -4.28 -3.19 -4.77
C GLY A 34 -4.16 -4.20 -3.62
N CYS A 35 -2.90 -4.46 -3.25
CA CYS A 35 -2.53 -5.19 -2.05
C CYS A 35 -1.27 -4.54 -1.44
N SER A 36 -1.20 -4.42 -0.12
CA SER A 36 -0.04 -3.92 0.61
C SER A 36 0.29 -2.44 0.29
N TYR A 37 1.44 -2.19 -0.34
CA TYR A 37 1.92 -0.84 -0.62
C TYR A 37 1.14 -0.15 -1.75
N SER A 38 0.57 -0.90 -2.71
CA SER A 38 -0.23 -0.30 -3.77
C SER A 38 -1.54 0.29 -3.24
N ASP A 39 -2.13 -0.29 -2.20
CA ASP A 39 -3.33 0.30 -1.57
C ASP A 39 -3.01 1.57 -0.82
N ARG A 40 -1.84 1.67 -0.19
CA ARG A 40 -1.40 2.93 0.40
C ARG A 40 -1.38 4.04 -0.65
N GLN A 41 -0.93 3.74 -1.87
CA GLN A 41 -0.91 4.71 -2.97
C GLN A 41 -2.33 5.05 -3.44
N GLY A 42 -3.21 4.05 -3.57
CA GLY A 42 -4.62 4.27 -3.88
C GLY A 42 -5.31 5.13 -2.83
N ILE A 43 -5.17 4.81 -1.55
CA ILE A 43 -5.75 5.59 -0.45
C ILE A 43 -5.14 6.99 -0.39
N HIS A 44 -3.83 7.13 -0.56
CA HIS A 44 -3.18 8.44 -0.62
C HIS A 44 -3.73 9.30 -1.78
N SER A 45 -4.03 8.68 -2.94
CA SER A 45 -4.66 9.40 -4.04
C SER A 45 -6.06 9.93 -3.68
N ALA A 46 -6.82 9.30 -2.77
CA ALA A 46 -8.08 9.87 -2.30
C ALA A 46 -7.89 11.18 -1.53
N ASP A 47 -6.78 11.31 -0.79
CA ASP A 47 -6.48 12.52 -0.02
C ASP A 47 -5.98 13.66 -0.92
N VAL A 48 -5.08 13.36 -1.85
CA VAL A 48 -4.42 14.39 -2.70
C VAL A 48 -5.10 14.63 -4.05
N PHE A 49 -5.83 13.64 -4.57
CA PHE A 49 -6.51 13.64 -5.86
C PHE A 49 -7.90 12.98 -5.76
N PRO A 50 -8.86 13.59 -5.03
CA PRO A 50 -10.14 12.96 -4.70
C PRO A 50 -11.04 12.63 -5.91
N HIS A 51 -10.67 13.08 -7.11
CA HIS A 51 -11.40 12.83 -8.36
C HIS A 51 -10.75 11.76 -9.25
N ASP A 52 -9.62 11.17 -8.85
CA ASP A 52 -8.94 10.15 -9.65
C ASP A 52 -9.73 8.83 -9.70
N PHE A 53 -10.40 8.48 -8.59
CA PHE A 53 -11.12 7.22 -8.42
C PHE A 53 -12.52 7.42 -7.84
N ASP A 54 -13.52 6.80 -8.46
CA ASP A 54 -14.87 6.64 -7.90
C ASP A 54 -14.91 5.61 -6.76
N GLY A 55 -13.93 4.72 -6.68
CA GLY A 55 -13.84 3.72 -5.62
C GLY A 55 -12.46 3.09 -5.48
N ILE A 56 -12.09 2.73 -4.25
CA ILE A 56 -10.82 2.10 -3.91
C ILE A 56 -11.11 0.79 -3.17
N ILE A 57 -10.57 -0.31 -3.67
CA ILE A 57 -10.63 -1.63 -3.05
C ILE A 57 -9.26 -1.91 -2.44
N ALA A 58 -9.17 -1.83 -1.11
CA ALA A 58 -7.90 -1.88 -0.39
C ALA A 58 -7.65 -3.24 0.30
N GLY A 59 -6.57 -3.94 -0.07
CA GLY A 59 -6.18 -5.24 0.49
C GLY A 59 -4.94 -5.20 1.40
N ALA A 60 -5.11 -5.41 2.70
CA ALA A 60 -4.01 -5.29 3.68
C ALA A 60 -3.24 -3.95 3.56
N PRO A 61 -3.96 -2.81 3.69
CA PRO A 61 -3.41 -1.50 3.34
C PRO A 61 -2.30 -1.07 4.31
N VAL A 62 -1.15 -0.68 3.74
CA VAL A 62 0.00 -0.18 4.51
C VAL A 62 -0.12 1.31 4.79
N ILE A 63 -1.22 1.73 5.42
CA ILE A 63 -1.51 3.16 5.69
C ILE A 63 -0.67 3.74 6.83
N ASP A 64 -0.33 2.92 7.83
CA ASP A 64 0.54 3.30 8.94
C ASP A 64 1.91 2.65 8.77
N LEU A 65 2.64 3.09 7.73
CA LEU A 65 3.91 2.49 7.36
C LEU A 65 4.95 2.58 8.48
N SER A 66 5.00 3.70 9.20
CA SER A 66 5.98 3.94 10.25
C SER A 66 5.80 2.96 11.41
N ASN A 67 4.56 2.77 11.88
CA ASN A 67 4.31 1.80 12.94
C ASN A 67 4.39 0.37 12.42
N LEU A 68 3.97 0.08 11.18
CA LEU A 68 4.13 -1.25 10.60
C LEU A 68 5.60 -1.67 10.51
N VAL A 69 6.49 -0.77 10.09
CA VAL A 69 7.94 -1.03 10.04
C VAL A 69 8.51 -1.22 11.44
N SER A 70 8.10 -0.38 12.40
CA SER A 70 8.54 -0.50 13.79
C SER A 70 8.08 -1.82 14.43
N TRP A 71 6.81 -2.18 14.24
CA TRP A 71 6.24 -3.45 14.67
C TRP A 71 6.97 -4.63 14.03
N ARG A 72 7.23 -4.58 12.72
CA ARG A 72 8.01 -5.61 12.01
C ARG A 72 9.43 -5.73 12.56
N ALA A 73 10.09 -4.62 12.88
CA ALA A 73 11.44 -4.62 13.42
C ALA A 73 11.50 -5.25 14.83
N SER A 74 10.41 -5.16 15.61
CA SER A 74 10.33 -5.74 16.96
C SER A 74 10.42 -7.27 16.99
N PHE A 75 10.18 -7.96 15.86
CA PHE A 75 10.30 -9.41 15.81
C PHE A 75 11.74 -9.89 16.01
N PHE A 76 12.74 -9.20 15.44
CA PHE A 76 14.14 -9.65 15.55
C PHE A 76 14.64 -9.79 17.00
N PRO A 77 14.49 -8.79 17.89
CA PRO A 77 14.85 -8.96 19.30
C PRO A 77 13.94 -9.94 20.05
N THR A 78 12.73 -10.22 19.56
CA THR A 78 11.77 -11.13 20.20
C THR A 78 12.03 -12.60 19.85
N THR A 79 12.31 -12.91 18.58
CA THR A 79 12.51 -14.28 18.10
C THR A 79 13.97 -14.72 18.12
N GLY A 80 14.90 -13.77 18.19
CA GLY A 80 16.33 -14.02 18.16
C GLY A 80 16.82 -14.57 16.81
N THR A 81 18.06 -15.04 16.78
CA THR A 81 18.66 -15.72 15.63
C THR A 81 18.16 -17.17 15.55
N PRO A 82 18.23 -17.83 14.38
CA PRO A 82 17.83 -19.23 14.24
C PRO A 82 18.53 -20.19 15.23
N ASP A 83 19.75 -19.85 15.68
CA ASP A 83 20.53 -20.62 16.64
C ASP A 83 20.25 -20.25 18.11
N SER A 84 19.39 -19.26 18.35
CA SER A 84 19.06 -18.84 19.71
C SER A 84 18.04 -19.81 20.34
N HIS A 85 18.39 -20.37 21.49
CA HIS A 85 17.50 -21.23 22.31
C HIS A 85 16.20 -20.53 22.77
N GLN A 86 16.02 -19.24 22.45
CA GLN A 86 14.84 -18.44 22.76
C GLN A 86 13.76 -18.52 21.67
N ALA A 87 14.05 -19.08 20.49
CA ALA A 87 13.09 -19.19 19.40
C ALA A 87 11.82 -20.03 19.74
N SER A 88 11.84 -20.79 20.84
CA SER A 88 10.75 -21.69 21.25
C SER A 88 10.17 -21.43 22.66
N SER A 89 10.57 -20.36 23.36
CA SER A 89 10.03 -20.08 24.70
C SER A 89 9.03 -18.91 24.68
N PRO A 90 7.78 -19.09 25.15
CA PRO A 90 6.84 -17.99 25.28
C PRO A 90 7.34 -17.09 26.42
N HIS A 91 8.06 -16.03 26.10
CA HIS A 91 8.40 -15.01 27.08
C HIS A 91 7.12 -14.23 27.40
N SER A 92 6.52 -14.57 28.54
CA SER A 92 5.40 -13.85 29.13
C SER A 92 5.82 -12.40 29.41
N SER A 93 5.56 -11.48 28.46
CA SER A 93 5.70 -10.06 28.73
C SER A 93 4.57 -9.63 29.66
N GLY A 94 4.82 -9.69 30.97
CA GLY A 94 4.00 -9.01 31.95
C GLY A 94 4.01 -7.52 31.63
N ARG A 95 2.85 -6.99 31.22
CA ARG A 95 2.57 -5.56 31.24
C ARG A 95 2.16 -5.19 32.67
N ASN A 96 2.97 -4.37 33.33
CA ASN A 96 2.49 -3.40 34.33
C ASN A 96 2.33 -2.06 33.62
#